data_AF-A0A8R7K450-F1
#
_entry.id   AF-A0A8R7K450-F1
#
_cell.length_a   1.000
_cell.length_b   1.000
_cell.length_c   1.000
_cell.angle_alpha   90.00
_cell.angle_beta   90.00
_cell.angle_gamma   90.00
#
_symmetry.space_group_name_H-M   'P 1'
#
loop_
_entity.id
_entity.type
_entity.pdbx_description
1 polymer ?
#
loop_
_entity_poly.entity_id
_entity_poly.type
_entity_poly.pdbx_seq_one_letter_code
_entity_poly.pdbx_strand_id
1 'polypeptide(L)'
;MGKPTYLQKGQEPIFGAGVLKTNGACWARQRKVIAPEFYMAKVRGMVGLMVAAAQPLLRSWEDSVDGAKGGVAAVDVDADIRSFSFDVISRACFGDDHSRGREIFLRLRALSGFMSEPSVIFTIPSLRYLPTAKNRRI
;
A
#
# COMPACT_ATOMS: atom_id res chain seq x y z
N MET A 1 -3.69 24.73 -11.88
CA MET A 1 -4.52 23.90 -10.99
C MET A 1 -3.76 22.62 -10.66
N GLY A 2 -3.43 22.36 -9.40
CA GLY A 2 -2.63 21.21 -8.97
C GLY A 2 -2.94 20.82 -7.53
N LYS A 3 -2.34 19.73 -7.04
CA LYS A 3 -2.57 19.23 -5.68
C LYS A 3 -2.20 20.31 -4.64
N PRO A 4 -2.97 20.50 -3.55
CA PRO A 4 -2.70 21.52 -2.54
C PRO A 4 -1.35 21.30 -1.84
N THR A 5 -0.55 22.37 -1.71
CA THR A 5 0.82 22.31 -1.16
C THR A 5 0.86 21.86 0.31
N TYR A 6 -0.20 22.11 1.09
CA TYR A 6 -0.27 21.66 2.49
C TYR A 6 -0.42 20.14 2.60
N LEU A 7 -1.23 19.51 1.72
CA LEU A 7 -1.32 18.05 1.63
C LEU A 7 0.02 17.43 1.23
N GLN A 8 0.79 18.14 0.39
CA GLN A 8 2.10 17.67 -0.01
C GLN A 8 3.08 17.57 1.17
N LYS A 9 3.08 18.53 2.09
CA LYS A 9 3.96 18.47 3.26
C LYS A 9 3.54 17.33 4.19
N GLY A 10 2.23 17.20 4.46
CA GLY A 10 1.66 16.14 5.28
C GLY A 10 2.18 14.73 4.96
N GLN A 11 2.23 14.42 3.67
CA GLN A 11 2.43 13.10 3.10
C GLN A 11 3.88 12.75 2.70
N GLU A 12 4.85 13.60 3.07
CA GLU A 12 6.26 13.37 2.76
C GLU A 12 6.88 12.07 3.29
N PRO A 13 6.64 11.66 4.54
CA PRO A 13 7.27 10.44 5.07
C PRO A 13 6.87 9.16 4.31
N ILE A 14 5.65 9.10 3.77
CA ILE A 14 5.17 7.92 3.04
C ILE A 14 5.46 8.01 1.54
N PHE A 15 5.22 9.18 0.93
CA PHE A 15 5.20 9.29 -0.52
C PHE A 15 6.40 10.02 -1.12
N GLY A 16 7.30 10.59 -0.29
CA GLY A 16 8.49 11.31 -0.75
C GLY A 16 8.17 12.35 -1.84
N ALA A 17 9.03 12.56 -2.83
CA ALA A 17 8.69 13.38 -4.00
C ALA A 17 7.93 12.58 -5.09
N GLY A 18 7.03 11.67 -4.72
CA GLY A 18 6.34 10.76 -5.63
C GLY A 18 5.17 11.35 -6.41
N VAL A 19 4.64 10.56 -7.36
CA VAL A 19 3.59 10.98 -8.33
C VAL A 19 2.27 11.40 -7.66
N LEU A 20 2.01 10.87 -6.47
CA LEU A 20 0.85 11.24 -5.66
C LEU A 20 0.98 12.64 -5.05
N LYS A 21 2.19 13.19 -4.93
CA LYS A 21 2.42 14.52 -4.35
C LYS A 21 2.81 15.58 -5.37
N THR A 22 3.62 15.23 -6.37
CA THR A 22 4.18 16.23 -7.30
C THR A 22 3.12 16.86 -8.20
N ASN A 23 3.43 18.05 -8.74
CA ASN A 23 2.64 18.80 -9.73
C ASN A 23 3.50 19.15 -10.96
N GLY A 24 2.87 19.68 -12.01
CA GLY A 24 3.54 20.26 -13.17
C GLY A 24 4.47 19.28 -13.90
N ALA A 25 5.62 19.78 -14.36
CA ALA A 25 6.58 18.99 -15.14
C ALA A 25 7.12 17.75 -14.41
N CYS A 26 7.31 17.84 -13.09
CA CYS A 26 7.79 16.71 -12.29
C CYS A 26 6.77 15.56 -12.28
N TRP A 27 5.51 15.89 -12.04
CA TRP A 27 4.41 14.92 -12.10
C TRP A 27 4.24 14.33 -13.49
N ALA A 28 4.26 15.17 -14.53
CA ALA A 28 4.09 14.73 -15.92
C ALA A 28 5.18 13.73 -16.31
N ARG A 29 6.43 14.01 -15.94
CA ARG A 29 7.57 13.11 -16.14
C ARG A 29 7.36 11.77 -15.43
N GLN A 30 7.03 11.78 -14.14
CA GLN A 30 6.81 10.55 -13.36
C GLN A 30 5.66 9.72 -13.94
N ARG A 31 4.54 10.34 -14.29
CA ARG A 31 3.39 9.65 -14.86
C ARG A 31 3.68 9.06 -16.23
N LYS A 32 4.48 9.74 -17.06
CA LYS A 32 4.93 9.22 -18.36
C LYS A 32 5.74 7.93 -18.22
N VAL A 33 6.55 7.81 -17.17
CA VAL A 33 7.32 6.59 -16.89
C VAL A 33 6.43 5.46 -16.33
N ILE A 34 5.48 5.78 -15.45
CA ILE A 34 4.65 4.78 -14.76
C ILE A 34 3.53 4.24 -15.66
N ALA A 35 2.90 5.09 -16.48
CA ALA A 35 1.69 4.74 -17.21
C ALA A 35 1.78 3.46 -18.10
N PRO A 36 2.88 3.20 -18.83
CA PRO A 36 2.99 2.01 -19.67
C PRO A 36 2.85 0.68 -18.92
N GLU A 37 3.27 0.61 -17.66
CA GLU A 37 3.15 -0.60 -16.84
C GLU A 37 1.68 -0.94 -16.48
N PHE A 38 0.77 0.01 -16.67
CA PHE A 38 -0.66 -0.15 -16.47
C PHE A 38 -1.45 -0.29 -17.78
N TYR A 39 -0.77 -0.44 -18.92
CA TYR A 39 -1.46 -0.70 -20.19
C TYR A 39 -2.02 -2.12 -20.24
N MET A 40 -3.10 -2.30 -20.99
CA MET A 40 -3.84 -3.57 -21.02
C MET A 40 -2.99 -4.80 -21.36
N ALA A 41 -1.96 -4.66 -22.20
CA ALA A 41 -1.03 -5.76 -22.48
C ALA A 41 -0.26 -6.19 -21.23
N LYS A 42 0.26 -5.23 -20.45
CA LYS A 42 0.95 -5.48 -19.18
C LYS A 42 -0.01 -6.03 -18.13
N VAL A 43 -1.21 -5.43 -18.00
CA VAL A 43 -2.24 -5.89 -17.06
C VAL A 43 -2.66 -7.33 -17.34
N ARG A 44 -2.87 -7.71 -18.61
CA ARG A 44 -3.16 -9.10 -18.98
C ARG A 44 -2.04 -10.05 -18.59
N GLY A 45 -0.78 -9.63 -18.75
CA GLY A 45 0.38 -10.39 -18.27
C GLY A 45 0.38 -10.62 -16.76
N MET A 46 -0.27 -9.74 -15.99
CA MET A 46 -0.35 -9.87 -14.54
C MET A 46 -1.52 -10.74 -14.03
N VAL A 47 -2.52 -11.05 -14.86
CA VAL A 47 -3.73 -11.78 -14.42
C VAL A 47 -3.40 -13.14 -13.80
N GLY A 48 -2.49 -13.91 -14.42
CA GLY A 48 -2.09 -15.21 -13.87
C GLY A 48 -1.49 -15.10 -12.47
N LEU A 49 -0.72 -14.04 -12.22
CA LEU A 49 -0.14 -13.73 -10.91
C LEU A 49 -1.23 -13.39 -9.88
N MET A 50 -2.26 -12.64 -10.30
CA MET A 50 -3.36 -12.23 -9.42
C MET A 50 -4.22 -13.43 -9.02
N VAL A 51 -4.50 -14.31 -9.98
CA VAL A 51 -5.21 -15.57 -9.73
C VAL A 51 -4.40 -16.46 -8.78
N ALA A 52 -3.10 -16.61 -9.03
CA ALA A 52 -2.22 -17.40 -8.17
C ALA A 52 -2.10 -16.84 -6.74
N ALA A 53 -2.15 -15.52 -6.57
CA ALA A 53 -2.18 -14.87 -5.26
C ALA A 53 -3.52 -15.05 -4.53
N ALA A 54 -4.64 -15.25 -5.25
CA ALA A 54 -5.95 -15.46 -4.65
C ALA A 54 -6.15 -16.90 -4.13
N GLN A 55 -5.45 -17.89 -4.70
CA GLN A 55 -5.61 -19.30 -4.35
C GLN A 55 -5.41 -19.60 -2.84
N PRO A 56 -4.36 -19.10 -2.17
CA PRO A 56 -4.19 -19.37 -0.74
C PRO A 56 -5.30 -18.78 0.13
N LEU A 57 -5.83 -17.60 -0.25
CA LEU A 57 -6.93 -16.97 0.47
C LEU A 57 -8.21 -17.81 0.35
N LEU A 58 -8.57 -18.23 -0.87
CA LEU A 58 -9.76 -19.04 -1.10
C LEU A 58 -9.69 -20.37 -0.35
N ARG A 59 -8.55 -21.06 -0.42
CA ARG A 59 -8.32 -22.29 0.35
C ARG A 59 -8.46 -22.07 1.85
N SER A 60 -7.90 -20.99 2.38
CA SER A 60 -8.04 -20.67 3.81
C SER A 60 -9.50 -20.46 4.23
N TRP A 61 -10.35 -19.90 3.37
CA TRP A 61 -11.77 -19.74 3.64
C TRP A 61 -12.52 -21.06 3.53
N GLU A 62 -12.23 -21.87 2.50
CA GLU A 62 -12.77 -23.23 2.33
C GLU A 62 -12.43 -24.10 3.56
N ASP A 63 -11.16 -24.16 3.95
CA ASP A 63 -10.69 -24.90 5.12
C ASP A 63 -11.38 -24.44 6.42
N SER A 64 -11.65 -23.13 6.55
CA SER A 64 -12.35 -22.58 7.71
C SER A 64 -13.81 -23.03 7.76
N VAL A 65 -14.48 -23.07 6.61
CA VAL A 65 -15.88 -23.53 6.48
C VAL A 65 -15.97 -25.02 6.76
N ASP A 66 -15.08 -25.82 6.17
CA ASP A 66 -15.04 -27.28 6.33
C ASP A 66 -14.72 -27.70 7.78
N GLY A 67 -13.87 -26.94 8.46
CA GLY A 67 -13.54 -27.15 9.87
C GLY A 67 -14.61 -26.68 10.87
N ALA A 68 -15.58 -25.88 10.44
CA ALA A 68 -16.58 -25.30 11.33
C ALA A 68 -17.77 -26.24 11.58
N LYS A 69 -18.20 -26.34 12.85
CA LYS A 69 -19.42 -27.07 13.20
C LYS A 69 -20.63 -26.39 12.54
N GLY A 70 -21.27 -27.10 11.61
CA GLY A 70 -22.43 -26.60 10.86
C GLY A 70 -22.09 -25.97 9.50
N GLY A 71 -20.84 -26.04 9.03
CA GLY A 71 -20.46 -25.58 7.69
C GLY A 71 -20.54 -24.06 7.51
N VAL A 72 -20.40 -23.31 8.61
CA VAL A 72 -20.43 -21.84 8.60
C VAL A 72 -19.26 -21.32 9.43
N ALA A 73 -18.40 -20.51 8.80
CA ALA A 73 -17.25 -19.89 9.45
C ALA A 73 -17.36 -18.37 9.43
N ALA A 74 -16.93 -17.73 10.51
CA ALA A 74 -16.71 -16.29 10.55
C ALA A 74 -15.31 -15.98 10.00
N VAL A 75 -15.22 -15.02 9.08
CA VAL A 75 -13.96 -14.59 8.45
C VAL A 75 -13.77 -13.08 8.58
N ASP A 76 -12.52 -12.64 8.73
CA ASP A 76 -12.17 -11.22 8.74
C ASP A 76 -11.79 -10.77 7.32
N VAL A 77 -12.82 -10.39 6.56
CA VAL A 77 -12.68 -9.98 5.15
C VAL A 77 -11.70 -8.80 4.99
N ASP A 78 -11.63 -7.88 5.95
CA ASP A 78 -10.77 -6.70 5.84
C ASP A 78 -9.29 -7.08 6.01
N ALA A 79 -8.96 -7.92 7.00
CA ALA A 79 -7.60 -8.43 7.16
C ALA A 79 -7.17 -9.28 5.95
N ASP A 80 -8.07 -10.14 5.47
CA ASP A 80 -7.81 -11.09 4.39
C ASP A 80 -7.59 -10.39 3.05
N ILE A 81 -8.48 -9.47 2.66
CA ILE A 81 -8.35 -8.73 1.41
C ILE A 81 -7.13 -7.80 1.43
N ARG A 82 -6.75 -7.25 2.58
CA ARG A 82 -5.49 -6.50 2.72
C ARG A 82 -4.27 -7.38 2.48
N SER A 83 -4.26 -8.59 3.04
CA SER A 83 -3.17 -9.55 2.86
C SER A 83 -3.06 -10.00 1.40
N PHE A 84 -4.19 -10.32 0.77
CA PHE A 84 -4.26 -10.68 -0.65
C PHE A 84 -3.78 -9.55 -1.56
N SER A 85 -4.29 -8.32 -1.37
CA SER A 85 -3.87 -7.16 -2.16
C SER A 85 -2.37 -6.90 -2.04
N PHE A 86 -1.83 -7.09 -0.83
CA PHE A 86 -0.39 -6.99 -0.59
C PHE A 86 0.41 -8.05 -1.37
N ASP A 87 -0.03 -9.31 -1.35
CA ASP A 87 0.63 -10.39 -2.08
C ASP A 87 0.63 -10.14 -3.60
N VAL A 88 -0.51 -9.69 -4.15
CA VAL A 88 -0.62 -9.27 -5.55
C VAL A 88 0.39 -8.19 -5.90
N ILE A 89 0.43 -7.10 -5.12
CA ILE A 89 1.34 -5.97 -5.40
C ILE A 89 2.80 -6.43 -5.27
N SER A 90 3.12 -7.25 -4.28
CA SER A 90 4.50 -7.69 -4.05
C SER A 90 5.00 -8.59 -5.17
N ARG A 91 4.20 -9.56 -5.60
CA ARG A 91 4.55 -10.40 -6.74
C ARG A 91 4.62 -9.58 -8.04
N ALA A 92 3.72 -8.62 -8.24
CA ALA A 92 3.73 -7.75 -9.43
C ALA A 92 4.96 -6.83 -9.50
N CYS A 93 5.38 -6.26 -8.36
CA CYS A 93 6.48 -5.30 -8.31
C CYS A 93 7.86 -5.94 -8.12
N PHE A 94 7.96 -7.06 -7.40
CA PHE A 94 9.23 -7.66 -6.99
C PHE A 94 9.46 -9.07 -7.53
N GLY A 95 8.48 -9.67 -8.23
CA GLY A 95 8.59 -11.00 -8.82
C GLY A 95 8.94 -12.06 -7.77
N ASP A 96 9.99 -12.83 -8.05
CA ASP A 96 10.45 -13.92 -7.17
C ASP A 96 11.00 -13.43 -5.82
N ASP A 97 11.37 -12.16 -5.71
CA ASP A 97 11.84 -11.52 -4.47
C ASP A 97 10.72 -10.78 -3.72
N HIS A 98 9.52 -11.37 -3.71
CA HIS A 98 8.36 -10.83 -3.01
C HIS A 98 8.57 -10.74 -1.48
N SER A 99 9.57 -11.43 -0.91
CA SER A 99 9.95 -11.32 0.50
C SER A 99 10.48 -9.91 0.84
N ARG A 100 11.30 -9.29 -0.02
CA ARG A 100 11.68 -7.87 0.11
C ARG A 100 10.47 -6.94 -0.01
N GLY A 101 9.54 -7.25 -0.90
CA GLY A 101 8.26 -6.52 -1.00
C GLY A 101 7.47 -6.53 0.31
N ARG A 102 7.52 -7.64 1.05
CA ARG A 102 6.86 -7.78 2.35
C ARG A 102 7.44 -6.91 3.44
N GLU A 103 8.76 -6.81 3.51
CA GLU A 103 9.39 -5.90 4.45
C GLU A 103 9.02 -4.44 4.17
N ILE A 104 9.06 -4.02 2.91
CA ILE A 104 8.71 -2.65 2.49
C ILE A 104 7.26 -2.34 2.87
N PHE A 105 6.34 -3.24 2.58
CA PHE A 105 4.93 -3.03 2.89
C PHE A 105 4.65 -2.95 4.39
N LEU A 106 5.25 -3.81 5.21
CA LEU A 106 5.08 -3.76 6.66
C LEU A 106 5.53 -2.40 7.21
N ARG A 107 6.64 -1.86 6.70
CA ARG A 107 7.12 -0.52 7.05
C ARG A 107 6.16 0.58 6.57
N LEU A 108 5.67 0.51 5.34
CA LEU A 108 4.69 1.47 4.80
C LEU A 108 3.36 1.42 5.57
N ARG A 109 2.92 0.24 6.01
CA ARG A 109 1.71 0.06 6.82
C ARG A 109 1.89 0.66 8.21
N ALA A 110 3.04 0.44 8.85
CA ALA A 110 3.36 1.06 10.13
C ALA A 110 3.36 2.59 10.01
N LEU A 111 4.03 3.15 8.98
CA LEU A 111 4.00 4.58 8.70
C LEU A 111 2.58 5.10 8.45
N SER A 112 1.78 4.38 7.67
CA SER A 112 0.38 4.73 7.40
C SER A 112 -0.46 4.79 8.68
N GLY A 113 -0.27 3.82 9.58
CA GLY A 113 -0.91 3.82 10.90
C GLY A 113 -0.47 5.00 11.78
N PHE A 114 0.83 5.32 11.81
CA PHE A 114 1.30 6.51 12.53
C PHE A 114 0.76 7.82 11.95
N MET A 115 0.50 7.84 10.64
CA MET A 115 -0.05 8.98 9.93
C MET A 115 -1.57 9.15 10.10
N SER A 116 -2.31 8.06 10.31
CA SER A 116 -3.77 8.13 10.57
C SER A 116 -4.11 8.65 11.97
N GLU A 117 -3.17 8.56 12.92
CA GLU A 117 -3.33 9.10 14.25
C GLU A 117 -3.42 10.64 14.21
N PRO A 118 -4.47 11.26 14.80
CA PRO A 118 -4.60 12.71 14.88
C PRO A 118 -3.29 13.35 15.33
N SER A 119 -2.71 14.20 14.49
CA SER A 119 -1.42 14.81 14.79
C SER A 119 -1.33 16.24 14.26
N VAL A 120 -1.02 17.14 15.18
CA VAL A 120 -0.69 18.54 14.89
C VAL A 120 0.56 18.67 14.02
N ILE A 121 1.38 17.61 13.90
CA ILE A 121 2.59 17.54 13.10
C ILE A 121 2.28 17.47 11.59
N PHE A 122 1.06 17.04 11.21
CA PHE A 122 0.57 17.13 9.83
C PHE A 122 -0.06 18.49 9.51
N THR A 123 -0.60 19.17 10.52
CA THR A 123 -1.22 20.51 10.40
C THR A 123 -0.20 21.65 10.46
N ILE A 124 0.83 21.52 11.32
CA ILE A 124 1.87 22.51 11.55
C ILE A 124 3.23 21.89 11.16
N PRO A 125 3.75 22.15 9.95
CA PRO A 125 4.94 21.47 9.43
C PRO A 125 6.20 21.65 10.28
N SER A 126 6.34 22.76 11.02
CA SER A 126 7.51 23.04 11.86
C SER A 126 7.63 22.12 13.07
N LEU A 127 6.52 21.54 13.55
CA LEU A 127 6.54 20.65 14.72
C LEU A 127 7.20 19.29 14.43
N ARG A 128 7.47 18.96 13.17
CA ARG A 128 8.17 17.72 12.75
C ARG A 128 9.60 17.64 13.22
N TYR A 129 10.26 18.79 13.37
CA TYR A 129 11.68 18.85 13.73
C TYR A 129 11.90 18.81 15.26
N LEU A 130 10.84 18.83 16.05
CA LEU A 130 10.94 18.71 17.50
C LEU A 130 11.25 17.25 17.90
N PRO A 131 12.09 17.00 18.92
CA PRO A 131 12.49 15.65 19.32
C PRO A 131 11.40 14.93 20.15
N THR A 132 10.16 14.88 19.67
CA THR A 132 9.05 14.17 20.34
C THR A 132 9.08 12.67 20.06
N ALA A 133 8.53 11.86 20.97
CA ALA A 133 8.43 10.41 20.77
C ALA A 133 7.68 10.02 19.49
N LYS A 134 6.70 10.85 19.06
CA LYS A 134 5.95 10.66 17.81
C LYS A 134 6.81 10.96 16.58
N ASN A 135 7.61 12.03 16.60
CA ASN A 135 8.50 12.38 15.49
C ASN A 135 9.66 11.40 15.31
N ARG A 136 10.12 10.72 16.38
CA ARG A 136 11.17 9.69 16.28
C ARG A 136 10.70 8.37 15.65
N ARG A 137 9.39 8.17 15.50
CA ARG A 137 8.79 6.96 14.91
C ARG A 137 8.44 7.13 13.43
N ILE A 138 8.55 8.35 12.92
CA ILE A 138 8.32 8.76 11.52
C ILE A 138 9.68 8.92 10.86
#